data_AF-A0A9D1UF00-F1
#
_entry.id   AF-A0A9D1UF00-F1
#
_cell.length_a   1.000
_cell.length_b   1.000
_cell.length_c   1.000
_cell.angle_alpha   90.00
_cell.angle_beta   90.00
_cell.angle_gamma   90.00
#
_symmetry.space_group_name_H-M   'P 1'
#
loop_
_entity.id
_entity.type
_entity.pdbx_description
1 polymer ?
#
loop_
_entity_poly.entity_id
_entity_poly.type
_entity_poly.pdbx_seq_one_letter_code
_entity_poly.pdbx_strand_id
1 'polypeptide(L)'
;MLPRLIRYFKGYLRIRVKGTYAERFLNACGHKNIFLWDIKPSGGSYEMNISIRGFRKLKPIIRKTGTKAVIVKRFGLPFFLQKYRRRKVFFAGALLCLCLIWLFSGFLWNIEIRGNLTYTDEDLLEFLQSTDVRNGMPVRDIDCGQIVKDIRRQYNNIIWVSASIEGTRLLVQVKENETATSQEEERPEPETAMDLVSGQDCVITSMIVRQGVPQVEEGAAVKKGEILVSGQVPVINDAKEVIGFQYHVSDADIIGQVELPYEDEMPLTYQEKKELGIEKAQYFLRLGSLRVSLGSFSHSYEHFHGDSVQWQGRLFGNFYLPVSWGARTIRPYEESEKAYSAQEIRENLTARFSGYCEDLGKKGVEIIENDVKIYTGSHTAQAKGTLTVLMPIGEEAPSKLIELPQNEQSGEEADGNDGSSN
;
A
#
# COMPACT_ATOMS: atom_id res chain seq x y z
N MET A 1 26.92 -23.01 -35.47
CA MET A 1 25.59 -22.45 -35.81
C MET A 1 25.67 -21.29 -36.82
N LEU A 2 26.53 -20.28 -36.60
CA LEU A 2 26.74 -19.10 -37.47
C LEU A 2 26.91 -19.37 -38.99
N PRO A 3 27.77 -20.30 -39.46
CA PRO A 3 27.96 -20.50 -40.90
C PRO A 3 26.76 -21.18 -41.58
N ARG A 4 25.86 -21.83 -40.83
CA ARG A 4 24.59 -22.37 -41.37
C ARG A 4 23.59 -21.24 -41.57
N LEU A 5 23.52 -20.28 -40.64
CA LEU A 5 22.68 -19.09 -40.75
C LEU A 5 23.07 -18.23 -41.96
N ILE A 6 24.36 -17.92 -42.12
CA ILE A 6 24.87 -17.12 -43.25
C ILE A 6 24.58 -17.80 -44.60
N ARG A 7 24.69 -19.14 -44.66
CA ARG A 7 24.31 -19.93 -45.85
C ARG A 7 22.81 -19.90 -46.12
N TYR A 8 21.97 -19.88 -45.08
CA TYR A 8 20.52 -19.74 -45.21
C TYR A 8 20.10 -18.35 -45.71
N PHE A 9 20.72 -17.27 -45.17
CA PHE A 9 20.50 -15.90 -45.63
C PHE A 9 20.93 -15.67 -47.09
N LYS A 10 22.09 -16.21 -47.50
CA LYS A 10 22.57 -16.12 -48.89
C LYS A 10 21.84 -17.05 -49.86
N GLY A 11 21.19 -18.09 -49.34
CA GLY A 11 20.52 -19.14 -50.10
C GLY A 11 21.48 -20.17 -50.70
N TYR A 12 21.02 -21.43 -50.77
CA TYR A 12 21.76 -22.54 -51.37
C TYR A 12 20.82 -23.52 -52.08
N LEU A 13 21.40 -24.30 -52.97
CA LEU A 13 20.70 -25.25 -53.81
C LEU A 13 21.21 -26.65 -53.49
N ARG A 14 20.32 -27.64 -53.44
CA ARG A 14 20.69 -29.05 -53.45
C ARG A 14 20.67 -29.53 -54.89
N ILE A 15 21.82 -29.92 -55.41
CA ILE A 15 21.98 -30.41 -56.78
C ILE A 15 22.26 -31.90 -56.76
N ARG A 16 21.77 -32.59 -57.79
CA ARG A 16 22.09 -33.99 -58.09
C ARG A 16 22.89 -34.04 -59.38
N VAL A 17 24.08 -34.60 -59.30
CA VAL A 17 25.01 -34.73 -60.41
C VAL A 17 25.05 -36.18 -60.88
N LYS A 18 24.78 -36.40 -62.17
CA LYS A 18 24.86 -37.69 -62.85
C LYS A 18 26.01 -37.68 -63.86
N GLY A 19 26.86 -38.69 -63.83
CA GLY A 19 27.91 -38.86 -64.83
C GLY A 19 28.97 -39.88 -64.38
N THR A 20 29.66 -40.47 -65.37
CA THR A 20 30.69 -41.50 -65.19
C THR A 20 31.97 -40.98 -64.51
N TYR A 21 32.23 -39.67 -64.55
CA TYR A 21 33.42 -39.03 -63.97
C TYR A 21 33.07 -38.00 -62.89
N ALA A 22 32.39 -38.42 -61.83
CA ALA A 22 32.00 -37.54 -60.73
C ALA A 22 33.19 -36.91 -59.99
N GLU A 23 34.31 -37.63 -59.88
CA GLU A 23 35.54 -37.15 -59.22
C GLU A 23 36.18 -35.98 -59.97
N ARG A 24 36.25 -36.05 -61.30
CA ARG A 24 36.74 -34.95 -62.15
C ARG A 24 35.90 -33.69 -61.99
N PHE A 25 34.58 -33.85 -61.78
CA PHE A 25 33.67 -32.74 -61.49
C PHE A 25 33.93 -32.12 -60.11
N LEU A 26 34.13 -32.92 -59.07
CA LEU A 26 34.45 -32.42 -57.73
C LEU A 26 35.79 -31.66 -57.72
N ASN A 27 36.82 -32.20 -58.38
CA ASN A 27 38.13 -31.55 -58.48
C ASN A 27 38.06 -30.23 -59.27
N ALA A 28 37.30 -30.19 -60.36
CA ALA A 28 37.10 -28.96 -61.13
C ALA A 28 36.32 -27.89 -60.34
N CYS A 29 35.42 -28.31 -59.43
CA CYS A 29 34.74 -27.39 -58.52
C CYS A 29 35.71 -26.83 -57.46
N GLY A 30 36.59 -27.68 -56.90
CA GLY A 30 37.66 -27.28 -55.99
C GLY A 30 38.59 -26.24 -56.61
N HIS A 31 39.10 -26.48 -57.82
CA HIS A 31 39.99 -25.57 -58.53
C HIS A 31 39.35 -24.21 -58.87
N LYS A 32 38.01 -24.14 -58.99
CA LYS A 32 37.28 -22.89 -59.23
C LYS A 32 36.75 -22.24 -57.94
N ASN A 33 37.21 -22.68 -56.77
CA ASN A 33 36.76 -22.21 -55.46
C ASN A 33 35.23 -22.29 -55.28
N ILE A 34 34.62 -23.34 -55.83
CA ILE A 34 33.20 -23.63 -55.65
C ILE A 34 33.06 -24.60 -54.48
N PHE A 35 32.70 -24.05 -53.32
CA PHE A 35 32.49 -24.85 -52.12
C PHE A 35 31.22 -25.70 -52.23
N LEU A 36 31.39 -27.01 -52.09
CA LEU A 36 30.35 -28.04 -52.05
C LEU A 36 30.32 -28.65 -50.65
N TRP A 37 29.13 -28.90 -50.10
CA TRP A 37 29.01 -29.50 -48.76
C TRP A 37 27.85 -30.49 -48.71
N ASP A 38 27.84 -31.37 -47.69
CA ASP A 38 26.83 -32.43 -47.50
C ASP A 38 26.69 -33.31 -48.75
N ILE A 39 27.83 -33.85 -49.22
CA ILE A 39 27.89 -34.76 -50.36
C ILE A 39 27.37 -36.13 -49.92
N LYS A 40 26.33 -36.63 -50.59
CA LYS A 40 25.70 -37.92 -50.30
C LYS A 40 25.54 -38.75 -51.58
N PRO A 41 25.93 -40.04 -51.57
CA PRO A 41 25.66 -40.93 -52.68
C PRO A 41 24.16 -41.27 -52.75
N SER A 42 23.59 -41.30 -53.96
CA SER A 42 22.18 -41.61 -54.20
C SER A 42 22.03 -42.34 -55.55
N GLY A 43 22.01 -43.68 -55.52
CA GLY A 43 21.64 -44.53 -56.67
C GLY A 43 22.41 -44.22 -57.96
N GLY A 44 23.75 -44.24 -57.92
CA GLY A 44 24.60 -43.94 -59.08
C GLY A 44 24.74 -42.44 -59.41
N SER A 45 24.32 -41.56 -58.49
CA SER A 45 24.43 -40.10 -58.60
C SER A 45 24.94 -39.51 -57.28
N TYR A 46 25.51 -38.31 -57.32
CA TYR A 46 25.89 -37.57 -56.10
C TYR A 46 24.95 -36.41 -55.85
N GLU A 47 24.40 -36.33 -54.64
CA GLU A 47 23.70 -35.14 -54.16
C GLU A 47 24.63 -34.28 -53.32
N MET A 48 24.61 -32.98 -53.53
CA MET A 48 25.44 -32.04 -52.80
C MET A 48 24.76 -30.68 -52.71
N ASN A 49 25.11 -29.92 -51.68
CA ASN A 49 24.65 -28.54 -51.53
C ASN A 49 25.69 -27.58 -52.11
N ILE A 50 25.22 -26.57 -52.84
CA ILE A 50 26.02 -25.55 -53.51
C ILE A 50 25.40 -24.16 -53.29
N SER A 51 26.22 -23.13 -53.18
CA SER A 51 25.74 -21.75 -53.12
C SER A 51 25.10 -21.31 -54.45
N ILE A 52 24.17 -20.34 -54.42
CA ILE A 52 23.55 -19.80 -55.65
C ILE A 52 24.61 -19.25 -56.62
N ARG A 53 25.64 -18.56 -56.09
CA ARG A 53 26.76 -18.03 -56.89
C ARG A 53 27.61 -19.16 -57.49
N GLY A 54 27.87 -20.22 -56.71
CA GLY A 54 28.58 -21.41 -57.17
C GLY A 54 27.84 -22.14 -58.30
N PHE A 55 26.52 -22.27 -58.20
CA PHE A 55 25.70 -22.91 -59.23
C PHE A 55 25.74 -22.17 -60.57
N ARG A 56 25.73 -20.82 -60.57
CA ARG A 56 25.87 -20.05 -61.82
C ARG A 56 27.22 -20.27 -62.50
N LYS A 57 28.28 -20.47 -61.72
CA LYS A 57 29.65 -20.75 -62.22
C LYS A 57 29.84 -22.21 -62.66
N LEU A 58 28.83 -23.07 -62.49
CA LEU A 58 28.92 -24.51 -62.73
C LEU A 58 28.76 -24.90 -64.22
N LYS A 59 28.08 -24.07 -65.02
CA LYS A 59 27.84 -24.30 -66.46
C LYS A 59 29.09 -24.66 -67.28
N PRO A 60 30.23 -23.94 -67.17
CA PRO A 60 31.45 -24.31 -67.89
C PRO A 60 32.13 -25.59 -67.37
N ILE A 61 31.93 -25.96 -66.10
CA ILE A 61 32.50 -27.19 -65.53
C ILE A 61 31.75 -28.40 -66.06
N ILE A 62 30.41 -28.36 -66.00
CA ILE A 62 29.49 -29.40 -66.49
C ILE A 62 29.79 -29.74 -67.96
N ARG A 63 30.03 -28.72 -68.80
CA ARG A 63 30.37 -28.91 -70.22
C ARG A 63 31.72 -29.59 -70.44
N LYS A 64 32.73 -29.33 -69.60
CA LYS A 64 34.07 -29.92 -69.70
C LYS A 64 34.12 -31.35 -69.16
N THR A 65 33.31 -31.67 -68.15
CA THR A 65 33.34 -32.98 -67.48
C THR A 65 32.31 -33.97 -68.04
N GLY A 66 31.43 -33.54 -68.95
CA GLY A 66 30.37 -34.39 -69.52
C GLY A 66 29.31 -34.85 -68.52
N THR A 67 29.25 -34.21 -67.34
CA THR A 67 28.30 -34.54 -66.26
C THR A 67 27.02 -33.74 -66.39
N LYS A 68 25.88 -34.26 -65.91
CA LYS A 68 24.58 -33.56 -65.87
C LYS A 68 24.21 -33.18 -64.44
N ALA A 69 24.04 -31.89 -64.15
CA ALA A 69 23.60 -31.40 -62.84
C ALA A 69 22.12 -30.96 -62.90
N VAL A 70 21.31 -31.47 -61.97
CA VAL A 70 19.88 -31.14 -61.82
C VAL A 70 19.63 -30.55 -60.43
N ILE A 71 18.81 -29.50 -60.34
CA ILE A 71 18.42 -28.91 -59.05
C ILE A 71 17.31 -29.78 -58.44
N VAL A 72 17.53 -30.33 -57.25
CA VAL A 72 16.56 -31.17 -56.53
C VAL A 72 15.71 -30.34 -55.57
N LYS A 73 16.35 -29.46 -54.77
CA LYS A 73 15.67 -28.59 -53.80
C LYS A 73 16.33 -27.22 -53.72
N ARG A 74 15.54 -26.20 -53.39
CA ARG A 74 15.99 -24.81 -53.20
C ARG A 74 15.78 -24.41 -51.74
N PHE A 75 16.82 -23.92 -51.07
CA PHE A 75 16.77 -23.59 -49.64
C PHE A 75 17.31 -22.17 -49.37
N GLY A 76 16.70 -21.49 -48.40
CA GLY A 76 17.16 -20.20 -47.88
C GLY A 76 16.16 -19.06 -48.00
N LEU A 77 16.47 -17.96 -47.30
CA LEU A 77 15.69 -16.74 -47.23
C LEU A 77 15.30 -16.15 -48.60
N PRO A 78 16.18 -16.06 -49.62
CA PRO A 78 15.79 -15.47 -50.91
C PRO A 78 14.71 -16.27 -51.63
N PHE A 79 14.69 -17.61 -51.49
CA PHE A 79 13.64 -18.44 -52.07
C PHE A 79 12.34 -18.40 -51.27
N PHE A 80 12.43 -18.24 -49.94
CA PHE A 80 11.27 -18.04 -49.07
C PHE A 80 10.57 -16.69 -49.36
N LEU A 81 11.35 -15.60 -49.42
CA LEU A 81 10.87 -14.26 -49.80
C LEU A 81 10.27 -14.25 -51.21
N GLN A 82 10.88 -14.96 -52.18
CA GLN A 82 10.34 -15.06 -53.54
C GLN A 82 9.02 -15.85 -53.58
N LYS A 83 8.90 -16.95 -52.82
CA LYS A 83 7.67 -17.75 -52.72
C LYS A 83 6.52 -16.96 -52.09
N TYR A 84 6.81 -16.08 -51.14
CA TYR A 84 5.82 -15.24 -50.44
C TYR A 84 5.73 -13.80 -50.98
N ARG A 85 6.35 -13.49 -52.13
CA ARG A 85 6.40 -12.13 -52.71
C ARG A 85 5.03 -11.54 -53.07
N ARG A 86 3.99 -12.37 -53.25
CA ARG A 86 2.60 -11.91 -53.41
C ARG A 86 1.92 -11.52 -52.09
N ARG A 87 2.45 -11.92 -50.93
CA ARG A 87 1.94 -11.57 -49.60
C ARG A 87 2.69 -10.38 -48.99
N LYS A 88 2.91 -9.31 -49.78
CA LYS A 88 3.57 -8.09 -49.29
C LYS A 88 2.85 -7.48 -48.08
N VAL A 89 1.51 -7.56 -48.08
CA VAL A 89 0.66 -7.09 -46.98
C VAL A 89 0.98 -7.80 -45.66
N PHE A 90 1.30 -9.09 -45.68
CA PHE A 90 1.65 -9.83 -44.47
C PHE A 90 2.96 -9.32 -43.84
N PHE A 91 4.01 -9.14 -44.65
CA PHE A 91 5.28 -8.61 -44.14
C PHE A 91 5.19 -7.13 -43.75
N ALA A 92 4.43 -6.34 -44.50
CA ALA A 92 4.15 -4.95 -44.14
C ALA A 92 3.39 -4.87 -42.81
N GLY A 93 2.38 -5.71 -42.61
CA GLY A 93 1.64 -5.81 -41.34
C GLY A 93 2.51 -6.28 -40.18
N ALA A 94 3.40 -7.26 -40.39
CA ALA A 94 4.33 -7.70 -39.36
C ALA A 94 5.33 -6.61 -38.97
N LEU A 95 5.87 -5.88 -39.96
CA LEU A 95 6.77 -4.75 -39.71
C LEU A 95 6.03 -3.61 -38.99
N LEU A 96 4.81 -3.28 -39.42
CA LEU A 96 3.97 -2.28 -38.77
C LEU A 96 3.64 -2.65 -37.32
N CYS A 97 3.33 -3.93 -37.06
CA CYS A 97 3.10 -4.43 -35.70
C CYS A 97 4.36 -4.24 -34.81
N LEU A 98 5.55 -4.57 -35.33
CA LEU A 98 6.80 -4.34 -34.60
C LEU A 98 7.07 -2.85 -34.34
N CYS A 99 6.81 -1.99 -35.32
CA CYS A 99 6.93 -0.54 -35.15
C CYS A 99 5.95 0.00 -34.10
N LEU A 100 4.70 -0.49 -34.08
CA LEU A 100 3.70 -0.11 -33.10
C LEU A 100 4.09 -0.56 -31.68
N ILE A 101 4.58 -1.79 -31.52
CA ILE A 101 5.07 -2.28 -30.21
C ILE A 101 6.23 -1.40 -29.73
N TRP A 102 7.18 -1.08 -30.61
CA TRP A 102 8.31 -0.21 -30.26
C TRP A 102 7.86 1.20 -29.85
N LEU A 103 6.89 1.79 -30.59
CA LEU A 103 6.31 3.08 -30.26
C LEU A 103 5.58 3.05 -28.91
N PHE A 104 4.67 2.09 -28.71
CA PHE A 104 3.88 1.97 -27.48
C PHE A 104 4.73 1.60 -26.25
N SER A 105 5.88 0.96 -26.43
CA SER A 105 6.82 0.67 -25.34
C SER A 105 7.42 1.93 -24.70
N GLY A 106 7.37 3.08 -25.37
CA GLY A 106 7.94 4.33 -24.86
C GLY A 106 7.00 5.18 -24.01
N PHE A 107 5.76 4.72 -23.77
CA PHE A 107 4.72 5.48 -23.08
C PHE A 107 4.24 4.77 -21.82
N LEU A 108 3.79 5.57 -20.86
CA LEU A 108 3.18 5.12 -19.62
C LEU A 108 1.71 4.78 -19.85
N TRP A 109 1.31 3.54 -19.65
CA TRP A 109 -0.07 3.09 -19.87
C TRP A 109 -0.81 2.73 -18.58
N ASN A 110 -0.10 2.55 -17.48
CA ASN A 110 -0.68 2.20 -16.20
C ASN A 110 0.12 2.81 -15.05
N ILE A 111 -0.59 3.34 -14.06
CA ILE A 111 -0.03 3.73 -12.76
C ILE A 111 -0.64 2.78 -11.75
N GLU A 112 0.22 2.07 -11.02
CA GLU A 112 -0.17 1.11 -10.00
C GLU A 112 0.33 1.62 -8.65
N ILE A 113 -0.58 1.78 -7.70
CA ILE A 113 -0.28 2.23 -6.34
C ILE A 113 -0.45 1.03 -5.41
N ARG A 114 0.46 0.87 -4.44
CA ARG A 114 0.42 -0.22 -3.46
C ARG A 114 0.81 0.26 -2.08
N GLY A 115 0.19 -0.31 -1.05
CA GLY A 115 0.56 -0.08 0.35
C GLY A 115 -0.11 1.14 0.99
N ASN A 116 -1.14 1.66 0.33
CA ASN A 116 -2.05 2.64 0.89
C ASN A 116 -3.07 1.95 1.83
N LEU A 117 -3.41 2.64 2.91
CA LEU A 117 -4.34 2.18 3.95
C LEU A 117 -5.43 3.23 4.20
N THR A 118 -5.00 4.47 4.46
CA THR A 118 -5.87 5.60 4.76
C THR A 118 -6.20 6.41 3.51
N TYR A 119 -5.25 6.57 2.60
CA TYR A 119 -5.45 7.32 1.35
C TYR A 119 -5.95 6.39 0.24
N THR A 120 -6.98 6.81 -0.50
CA THR A 120 -7.49 5.97 -1.58
C THR A 120 -6.60 6.04 -2.83
N ASP A 121 -6.67 5.01 -3.67
CA ASP A 121 -5.99 5.02 -4.98
C ASP A 121 -6.40 6.22 -5.83
N GLU A 122 -7.66 6.65 -5.72
CA GLU A 122 -8.22 7.77 -6.47
C GLU A 122 -7.58 9.08 -6.05
N ASP A 123 -7.43 9.33 -4.75
CA ASP A 123 -6.80 10.55 -4.21
C ASP A 123 -5.35 10.69 -4.69
N LEU A 124 -4.57 9.61 -4.61
CA LEU A 124 -3.17 9.61 -5.04
C LEU A 124 -3.03 9.71 -6.56
N LEU A 125 -3.93 9.09 -7.33
CA LEU A 125 -3.95 9.24 -8.79
C LEU A 125 -4.32 10.66 -9.23
N GLU A 126 -5.27 11.30 -8.55
CA GLU A 126 -5.64 12.69 -8.80
C GLU A 126 -4.48 13.64 -8.48
N PHE A 127 -3.79 13.42 -7.37
CA PHE A 127 -2.59 14.16 -7.02
C PHE A 127 -1.49 14.04 -8.09
N LEU A 128 -1.21 12.81 -8.57
CA LEU A 128 -0.25 12.59 -9.64
C LEU A 128 -0.65 13.31 -10.93
N GLN A 129 -1.94 13.32 -11.27
CA GLN A 129 -2.45 14.07 -12.42
C GLN A 129 -2.28 15.58 -12.26
N SER A 130 -2.48 16.12 -11.06
CA SER A 130 -2.25 17.54 -10.76
C SER A 130 -0.77 17.94 -10.91
N THR A 131 0.13 16.98 -10.75
CA THR A 131 1.59 17.13 -10.89
C THR A 131 2.07 16.76 -12.31
N ASP A 132 1.16 16.74 -13.30
CA ASP A 132 1.41 16.40 -14.71
C ASP A 132 1.86 14.94 -14.99
N VAL A 133 1.74 14.05 -14.00
CA VAL A 133 2.01 12.61 -14.15
C VAL A 133 0.72 11.90 -14.50
N ARG A 134 0.55 11.54 -15.78
CA ARG A 134 -0.68 10.94 -16.30
C ARG A 134 -0.45 9.78 -17.25
N ASN A 135 -1.45 8.91 -17.34
CA ASN A 135 -1.47 7.87 -18.38
C ASN A 135 -1.39 8.49 -19.78
N GLY A 136 -0.54 7.92 -20.63
CA GLY A 136 -0.26 8.37 -22.00
C GLY A 136 0.96 9.29 -22.13
N MET A 137 1.65 9.65 -21.04
CA MET A 137 2.88 10.45 -21.12
C MET A 137 4.09 9.60 -21.57
N PRO A 138 5.10 10.19 -22.25
CA PRO A 138 6.34 9.49 -22.55
C PRO A 138 7.06 9.07 -21.27
N VAL A 139 7.56 7.84 -21.23
CA VAL A 139 8.30 7.30 -20.07
C VAL A 139 9.55 8.13 -19.76
N ARG A 140 10.12 8.80 -20.76
CA ARG A 140 11.31 9.65 -20.64
C ARG A 140 11.07 10.93 -19.83
N ASP A 141 9.81 11.37 -19.75
CA ASP A 141 9.45 12.63 -19.10
C ASP A 141 9.07 12.42 -17.63
N ILE A 142 9.11 11.18 -17.14
CA ILE A 142 8.77 10.82 -15.76
C ILE A 142 10.01 10.93 -14.88
N ASP A 143 9.95 11.85 -13.91
CA ASP A 143 10.94 11.92 -12.83
C ASP A 143 10.41 11.23 -11.56
N CYS A 144 10.82 9.97 -11.35
CA CYS A 144 10.48 9.22 -10.15
C CYS A 144 10.95 9.90 -8.85
N GLY A 145 12.10 10.60 -8.90
CA GLY A 145 12.65 11.28 -7.74
C GLY A 145 11.81 12.49 -7.35
N GLN A 146 11.29 13.22 -8.33
CA GLN A 146 10.36 14.31 -8.10
C GLN A 146 9.02 13.80 -7.55
N ILE A 147 8.45 12.74 -8.14
CA ILE A 147 7.21 12.11 -7.66
C ILE A 147 7.30 11.72 -6.18
N VAL A 148 8.41 11.09 -5.78
CA VAL A 148 8.63 10.71 -4.37
C VAL A 148 8.63 11.93 -3.44
N LYS A 149 9.28 13.03 -3.86
CA LYS A 149 9.34 14.26 -3.06
C LYS A 149 7.99 14.93 -2.96
N ASP A 150 7.24 15.01 -4.06
CA ASP A 150 5.94 15.67 -4.11
C ASP A 150 4.91 14.92 -3.25
N ILE A 151 4.89 13.58 -3.31
CA ILE A 151 4.02 12.76 -2.44
C ILE A 151 4.38 12.99 -0.96
N ARG A 152 5.67 12.94 -0.59
CA ARG A 152 6.10 13.16 0.81
C ARG A 152 5.80 14.57 1.31
N ARG A 153 5.77 15.57 0.43
CA ARG A 153 5.47 16.95 0.78
C ARG A 153 3.97 17.18 1.00
N GLN A 154 3.14 16.50 0.23
CA GLN A 154 1.68 16.65 0.30
C GLN A 154 1.07 15.84 1.46
N TYR A 155 1.61 14.66 1.75
CA TYR A 155 1.03 13.72 2.70
C TYR A 155 1.98 13.43 3.86
N ASN A 156 1.81 14.17 4.97
CA ASN A 156 2.64 14.03 6.17
C ASN A 156 2.53 12.65 6.84
N ASN A 157 1.43 11.92 6.63
CA ASN A 157 1.23 10.58 7.20
C ASN A 157 1.97 9.46 6.44
N ILE A 158 2.65 9.79 5.33
CA ILE A 158 3.41 8.81 4.55
C ILE A 158 4.87 8.79 5.00
N ILE A 159 5.31 7.69 5.61
CA ILE A 159 6.68 7.52 6.12
C ILE A 159 7.68 7.09 5.05
N TRP A 160 7.21 6.38 4.03
CA TRP A 160 8.07 5.86 2.97
C TRP A 160 7.34 5.81 1.63
N VAL A 161 8.06 6.17 0.57
CA VAL A 161 7.57 6.18 -0.81
C VAL A 161 8.69 5.68 -1.71
N SER A 162 8.35 4.82 -2.66
CA SER A 162 9.19 4.42 -3.78
C SER A 162 8.41 4.56 -5.07
N ALA A 163 9.01 5.18 -6.08
CA ALA A 163 8.46 5.26 -7.43
C ALA A 163 9.44 4.60 -8.40
N SER A 164 8.97 3.63 -9.19
CA SER A 164 9.80 2.90 -10.15
C SER A 164 9.03 2.62 -11.43
N ILE A 165 9.75 2.63 -12.56
CA ILE A 165 9.17 2.35 -13.88
C ILE A 165 9.47 0.90 -14.22
N GLU A 166 8.41 0.11 -14.43
CA GLU A 166 8.52 -1.29 -14.84
C GLU A 166 7.85 -1.49 -16.20
N GLY A 167 8.63 -1.48 -17.28
CA GLY A 167 8.09 -1.60 -18.64
C GLY A 167 7.27 -0.35 -19.01
N THR A 168 5.96 -0.51 -19.20
CA THR A 168 5.04 0.59 -19.51
C THR A 168 4.15 0.99 -18.34
N ARG A 169 4.51 0.59 -17.11
CA ARG A 169 3.84 1.01 -15.88
C ARG A 169 4.74 1.79 -14.93
N LEU A 170 4.13 2.68 -14.16
CA LEU A 170 4.72 3.34 -13.01
C LEU A 170 4.19 2.65 -11.75
N LEU A 171 5.07 2.06 -10.97
CA LEU A 171 4.76 1.46 -9.69
C LEU A 171 5.12 2.43 -8.57
N VAL A 172 4.12 2.90 -7.84
CA VAL A 172 4.27 3.74 -6.65
C VAL A 172 3.93 2.90 -5.43
N GLN A 173 4.92 2.68 -4.56
CA GLN A 173 4.75 1.97 -3.31
C GLN A 173 4.82 2.96 -2.18
N VAL A 174 3.80 2.93 -1.33
CA VAL A 174 3.62 3.82 -0.19
C VAL A 174 3.60 2.97 1.09
N LYS A 175 4.14 3.51 2.17
CA LYS A 175 3.93 3.01 3.52
C LYS A 175 3.46 4.17 4.39
N GLU A 176 2.29 4.02 4.98
CA GLU A 176 1.67 5.00 5.87
C GLU A 176 2.06 4.74 7.33
N ASN A 177 2.00 5.78 8.16
CA ASN A 177 2.21 5.64 9.59
C ASN A 177 0.93 5.14 10.27
N GLU A 178 0.95 3.92 10.79
CA GLU A 178 -0.20 3.33 11.48
C GLU A 178 -0.47 3.99 12.86
N THR A 179 0.48 4.80 13.37
CA THR A 179 0.47 5.35 14.73
C THR A 179 0.32 6.87 14.81
N ALA A 180 0.04 7.58 13.72
CA ALA A 180 -0.02 9.05 13.70
C ALA A 180 -1.19 9.69 14.49
N THR A 181 -1.98 8.90 15.23
CA THR A 181 -2.96 9.42 16.21
C THR A 181 -2.33 9.69 17.59
N SER A 182 -1.12 9.18 17.85
CA SER A 182 -0.42 9.41 19.12
C SER A 182 0.86 10.18 18.84
N GLN A 183 0.77 11.52 18.84
CA GLN A 183 1.96 12.32 19.14
C GLN A 183 2.29 12.11 20.62
N GLU A 184 2.96 11.01 20.93
CA GLU A 184 3.75 10.95 22.14
C GLU A 184 5.00 11.77 21.86
N GLU A 185 4.95 13.03 22.30
CA GLU A 185 6.13 13.85 22.47
C GLU A 185 7.14 13.05 23.30
N GLU A 186 8.32 12.79 22.74
CA GLU A 186 9.48 12.34 23.50
C GLU A 186 9.72 13.36 24.62
N ARG A 187 9.25 13.05 25.83
CA ARG A 187 9.49 13.86 27.02
C ARG A 187 10.94 13.69 27.45
N PRO A 188 11.66 14.80 27.71
CA PRO A 188 12.99 14.73 28.32
C PRO A 188 12.86 14.16 29.75
N GLU A 189 13.89 13.44 30.20
CA GLU A 189 14.02 12.99 31.59
C GLU A 189 13.88 14.19 32.55
N PRO A 190 12.93 14.19 33.50
CA PRO A 190 12.80 15.32 34.41
C PRO A 190 13.81 15.18 35.56
N GLU A 191 14.65 16.19 35.75
CA GLU A 191 15.35 16.48 37.01
C GLU A 191 14.38 16.96 38.14
N THR A 192 13.08 16.72 37.98
CA THR A 192 12.00 17.32 38.79
C THR A 192 11.07 16.24 39.32
N ALA A 193 10.72 16.29 40.61
CA ALA A 193 9.74 15.37 41.19
C ALA A 193 8.40 15.43 40.45
N MET A 194 7.75 14.26 40.33
CA MET A 194 6.41 14.13 39.78
C MET A 194 5.50 13.50 40.83
N ASP A 195 4.37 14.13 41.06
CA ASP A 195 3.27 13.63 41.89
C ASP A 195 2.32 12.79 41.03
N LEU A 196 1.64 11.83 41.65
CA LEU A 196 0.53 11.11 41.04
C LEU A 196 -0.77 11.76 41.54
N VAL A 197 -1.59 12.28 40.63
CA VAL A 197 -2.87 12.93 40.93
C VAL A 197 -4.06 12.10 40.42
N SER A 198 -5.24 12.33 40.97
CA SER A 198 -6.46 11.67 40.48
C SER A 198 -6.94 12.28 39.17
N GLY A 199 -7.14 11.46 38.13
CA GLY A 199 -7.71 11.91 36.86
C GLY A 199 -9.20 12.24 36.92
N GLN A 200 -9.94 11.71 37.92
CA GLN A 200 -11.38 11.88 38.10
C GLN A 200 -11.79 11.92 39.58
N ASP A 201 -13.04 12.30 39.84
CA ASP A 201 -13.64 12.17 41.18
C ASP A 201 -13.92 10.68 41.45
N CYS A 202 -13.41 10.15 42.56
CA CYS A 202 -13.52 8.72 42.85
C CYS A 202 -13.35 8.38 44.34
N VAL A 203 -13.67 7.13 44.70
CA VAL A 203 -13.32 6.56 46.01
C VAL A 203 -12.20 5.54 45.82
N ILE A 204 -11.09 5.71 46.54
CA ILE A 204 -9.94 4.80 46.44
C ILE A 204 -10.35 3.41 46.93
N THR A 205 -10.19 2.38 46.09
CA THR A 205 -10.52 0.99 46.44
C THR A 205 -9.28 0.17 46.76
N SER A 206 -8.18 0.40 46.04
CA SER A 206 -6.90 -0.28 46.24
C SER A 206 -5.76 0.65 45.88
N MET A 207 -4.71 0.65 46.71
CA MET A 207 -3.55 1.52 46.51
C MET A 207 -2.25 0.81 46.88
N ILE A 208 -1.41 0.56 45.88
CA ILE A 208 -0.08 -0.04 46.06
C ILE A 208 0.99 0.94 45.58
N VAL A 209 1.69 1.58 46.52
CA VAL A 209 2.74 2.55 46.24
C VAL A 209 4.11 1.86 46.16
N ARG A 210 4.81 2.06 45.03
CA ARG A 210 6.19 1.60 44.82
C ARG A 210 7.20 2.71 45.09
N GLN A 211 6.92 3.93 44.65
CA GLN A 211 7.76 5.12 44.87
C GLN A 211 6.91 6.35 45.21
N GLY A 212 7.40 7.18 46.14
CA GLY A 212 6.70 8.37 46.65
C GLY A 212 6.00 8.14 47.99
N VAL A 213 5.32 9.18 48.48
CA VAL A 213 4.59 9.17 49.76
C VAL A 213 3.08 9.21 49.52
N PRO A 214 2.31 8.19 49.93
CA PRO A 214 0.85 8.23 49.83
C PRO A 214 0.29 9.42 50.63
N GLN A 215 -0.60 10.19 50.01
CA GLN A 215 -1.32 11.30 50.64
C GLN A 215 -2.76 10.94 51.01
N VAL A 216 -3.26 9.81 50.49
CA VAL A 216 -4.61 9.30 50.71
C VAL A 216 -4.56 7.83 51.11
N GLU A 217 -5.61 7.36 51.75
CA GLU A 217 -5.78 5.96 52.17
C GLU A 217 -6.92 5.29 51.40
N GLU A 218 -6.92 3.96 51.40
CA GLU A 218 -8.04 3.18 50.85
C GLU A 218 -9.36 3.55 51.54
N GLY A 219 -10.42 3.76 50.76
CA GLY A 219 -11.72 4.26 51.22
C GLY A 219 -11.86 5.78 51.22
N ALA A 220 -10.80 6.54 50.93
CA ALA A 220 -10.88 8.00 50.82
C ALA A 220 -11.61 8.42 49.53
N ALA A 221 -12.49 9.42 49.64
CA ALA A 221 -13.08 10.10 48.50
C ALA A 221 -12.15 11.23 48.04
N VAL A 222 -11.73 11.19 46.79
CA VAL A 222 -10.79 12.14 46.19
C VAL A 222 -11.43 12.85 45.01
N LYS A 223 -11.02 14.09 44.77
CA LYS A 223 -11.46 14.87 43.61
C LYS A 223 -10.44 14.80 42.49
N LYS A 224 -10.90 15.07 41.27
CA LYS A 224 -10.03 15.27 40.11
C LYS A 224 -8.96 16.33 40.40
N GLY A 225 -7.71 15.97 40.18
CA GLY A 225 -6.51 16.78 40.39
C GLY A 225 -5.96 16.74 41.81
N GLU A 226 -6.57 15.99 42.73
CA GLU A 226 -6.05 15.81 44.09
C GLU A 226 -4.81 14.89 44.07
N ILE A 227 -3.82 15.21 44.91
CA ILE A 227 -2.57 14.45 44.98
C ILE A 227 -2.82 13.13 45.71
N LEU A 228 -2.55 12.02 45.03
CA LEU A 228 -2.67 10.67 45.56
C LEU A 228 -1.32 10.22 46.16
N VAL A 229 -0.23 10.43 45.44
CA VAL A 229 1.14 10.13 45.87
C VAL A 229 2.02 11.31 45.56
N SER A 230 2.79 11.77 46.56
CA SER A 230 3.77 12.83 46.35
C SER A 230 5.15 12.27 46.01
N GLY A 231 5.80 12.88 45.02
CA GLY A 231 7.18 12.59 44.63
C GLY A 231 8.22 13.20 45.58
N GLN A 232 7.78 13.96 46.58
CA GLN A 232 8.63 14.57 47.60
C GLN A 232 8.67 13.68 48.85
N VAL A 233 9.73 12.87 48.96
CA VAL A 233 9.93 11.95 50.09
C VAL A 233 10.70 12.68 51.20
N PRO A 234 10.11 12.91 52.40
CA PRO A 234 10.79 13.57 53.49
C PRO A 234 11.93 12.69 54.05
N VAL A 235 13.11 13.28 54.18
CA VAL A 235 14.24 12.70 54.93
C VAL A 235 14.08 13.12 56.38
N ILE A 236 14.00 12.13 57.27
CA ILE A 236 13.67 12.33 58.67
C ILE A 236 14.90 12.01 59.53
N ASN A 237 15.20 12.84 60.55
CA ASN A 237 16.25 12.56 61.53
C ASN A 237 15.76 11.59 62.64
N ASP A 238 16.65 11.18 63.54
CA ASP A 238 16.34 10.26 64.66
C ASP A 238 15.27 10.81 65.62
N ALA A 239 15.01 12.11 65.60
CA ALA A 239 13.98 12.79 66.40
C ALA A 239 12.61 12.89 65.68
N LYS A 240 12.46 12.27 64.49
CA LYS A 240 11.29 12.35 63.61
C LYS A 240 11.03 13.73 62.98
N GLU A 241 12.02 14.60 62.94
CA GLU A 241 11.92 15.91 62.27
C GLU A 241 12.38 15.83 60.81
N VAL A 242 11.67 16.52 59.93
CA VAL A 242 11.99 16.57 58.49
C VAL A 242 13.20 17.49 58.28
N ILE A 243 14.33 16.90 57.87
CA ILE A 243 15.60 17.60 57.63
C ILE A 243 15.85 17.90 56.14
N GLY A 244 15.03 17.37 55.23
CA GLY A 244 15.12 17.61 53.79
C GLY A 244 14.12 16.76 53.00
N PHE A 245 14.12 16.92 51.67
CA PHE A 245 13.29 16.13 50.76
C PHE A 245 14.16 15.47 49.69
N GLN A 246 13.84 14.23 49.35
CA GLN A 246 14.32 13.54 48.15
C GLN A 246 13.22 13.59 47.08
N TYR A 247 13.61 13.90 45.85
CA TYR A 247 12.71 14.09 44.73
C TYR A 247 12.72 12.86 43.83
N HIS A 248 11.56 12.26 43.63
CA HIS A 248 11.35 11.08 42.79
C HIS A 248 10.15 11.27 41.86
N VAL A 249 10.09 10.44 40.83
CA VAL A 249 8.87 10.24 40.05
C VAL A 249 7.98 9.28 40.83
N SER A 250 6.78 9.71 41.22
CA SER A 250 5.84 8.86 41.96
C SER A 250 5.36 7.71 41.09
N ASP A 251 5.31 6.51 41.68
CA ASP A 251 4.86 5.29 41.01
C ASP A 251 3.97 4.47 41.94
N ALA A 252 2.73 4.26 41.55
CA ALA A 252 1.75 3.48 42.30
C ALA A 252 0.66 2.91 41.39
N ASP A 253 0.17 1.72 41.73
CA ASP A 253 -1.07 1.18 41.14
C ASP A 253 -2.23 1.59 42.04
N ILE A 254 -3.11 2.46 41.52
CA ILE A 254 -4.25 2.98 42.27
C ILE A 254 -5.52 2.72 41.47
N ILE A 255 -6.41 1.93 42.08
CA ILE A 255 -7.73 1.62 41.53
C ILE A 255 -8.76 2.42 42.30
N GLY A 256 -9.52 3.24 41.58
CA GLY A 256 -10.62 4.03 42.12
C GLY A 256 -11.97 3.51 41.61
N GLN A 257 -12.97 3.57 42.49
CA GLN A 257 -14.37 3.43 42.12
C GLN A 257 -14.90 4.76 41.59
N VAL A 258 -15.37 4.76 40.35
CA VAL A 258 -15.82 5.94 39.60
C VAL A 258 -17.25 5.74 39.12
N GLU A 259 -18.07 6.79 39.16
CA GLU A 259 -19.37 6.83 38.48
C GLU A 259 -19.22 7.40 37.07
N LEU A 260 -19.34 6.55 36.05
CA LEU A 260 -19.27 6.94 34.65
C LEU A 260 -20.68 7.14 34.07
N PRO A 261 -21.05 8.35 33.62
CA PRO A 261 -22.30 8.56 32.91
C PRO A 261 -22.25 7.94 31.50
N TYR A 262 -23.32 7.27 31.10
CA TYR A 262 -23.51 6.76 29.75
C TYR A 262 -24.77 7.38 29.12
N GLU A 263 -24.65 7.84 27.88
CA GLU A 263 -25.73 8.39 27.08
C GLU A 263 -25.51 8.05 25.60
N ASP A 264 -26.42 7.27 25.01
CA ASP A 264 -26.45 6.96 23.58
C ASP A 264 -27.88 7.15 23.05
N GLU A 265 -27.98 7.71 21.86
CA GLU A 265 -29.25 8.04 21.24
C GLU A 265 -29.39 7.41 19.85
N MET A 266 -30.60 7.00 19.51
CA MET A 266 -30.96 6.55 18.17
C MET A 266 -32.29 7.17 17.71
N PRO A 267 -32.42 7.47 16.40
CA PRO A 267 -33.69 7.90 15.84
C PRO A 267 -34.73 6.77 15.90
N LEU A 268 -36.02 7.14 15.98
CA LEU A 268 -37.12 6.16 15.93
C LEU A 268 -37.39 5.62 14.52
N THR A 269 -36.83 6.26 13.50
CA THR A 269 -36.98 5.88 12.10
C THR A 269 -35.63 5.63 11.44
N TYR A 270 -35.65 4.83 10.38
CA TYR A 270 -34.50 4.58 9.52
C TYR A 270 -34.89 4.63 8.05
N GLN A 271 -33.90 4.88 7.22
CA GLN A 271 -34.04 4.84 5.77
C GLN A 271 -33.87 3.39 5.30
N GLU A 272 -34.96 2.76 4.87
CA GLU A 272 -34.89 1.47 4.21
C GLU A 272 -34.65 1.68 2.71
N LYS A 273 -33.59 1.06 2.20
CA LYS A 273 -33.28 1.02 0.77
C LYS A 273 -33.85 -0.25 0.16
N LYS A 274 -34.80 -0.10 -0.76
CA LYS A 274 -35.38 -1.21 -1.51
C LYS A 274 -34.91 -1.17 -2.95
N GLU A 275 -34.11 -2.15 -3.35
CA GLU A 275 -33.64 -2.26 -4.72
C GLU A 275 -34.81 -2.53 -5.69
N LEU A 276 -34.82 -1.84 -6.82
CA LEU A 276 -35.88 -1.96 -7.83
C LEU A 276 -35.75 -3.21 -8.72
N GLY A 277 -34.68 -4.00 -8.55
CA GLY A 277 -34.38 -5.17 -9.39
C GLY A 277 -34.05 -4.85 -10.85
N ILE A 278 -33.85 -3.56 -11.17
CA ILE A 278 -33.45 -3.08 -12.48
C ILE A 278 -31.93 -2.90 -12.49
N GLU A 279 -31.25 -3.38 -13.52
CA GLU A 279 -29.81 -3.18 -13.70
C GLU A 279 -29.55 -2.60 -15.08
N LYS A 280 -28.92 -1.42 -15.13
CA LYS A 280 -28.51 -0.78 -16.40
C LYS A 280 -27.00 -0.81 -16.51
N ALA A 281 -26.49 -1.51 -17.52
CA ALA A 281 -25.06 -1.58 -17.80
C ALA A 281 -24.69 -0.76 -19.05
N GLN A 282 -23.65 0.06 -18.93
CA GLN A 282 -22.98 0.70 -20.05
C GLN A 282 -21.58 0.10 -20.19
N TYR A 283 -21.32 -0.52 -21.34
CA TYR A 283 -20.00 -1.05 -21.66
C TYR A 283 -19.14 0.06 -22.27
N PHE A 284 -17.86 0.10 -21.96
CA PHE A 284 -16.95 1.05 -22.57
C PHE A 284 -15.65 0.39 -23.01
N LEU A 285 -15.10 0.92 -24.09
CA LEU A 285 -13.74 0.66 -24.57
C LEU A 285 -13.00 2.01 -24.57
N ARG A 286 -11.86 2.05 -23.89
CA ARG A 286 -10.97 3.22 -23.83
C ARG A 286 -9.66 2.88 -24.54
N LEU A 287 -9.24 3.75 -25.44
CA LEU A 287 -7.96 3.70 -26.15
C LEU A 287 -7.22 5.02 -25.87
N GLY A 288 -6.29 5.02 -24.91
CA GLY A 288 -5.66 6.24 -24.41
C GLY A 288 -6.71 7.24 -23.88
N SER A 289 -6.80 8.42 -24.49
CA SER A 289 -7.79 9.45 -24.16
C SER A 289 -9.16 9.23 -24.83
N LEU A 290 -9.23 8.43 -25.91
CA LEU A 290 -10.48 8.15 -26.60
C LEU A 290 -11.31 7.15 -25.79
N ARG A 291 -12.57 7.46 -25.51
CA ARG A 291 -13.54 6.54 -24.90
C ARG A 291 -14.73 6.37 -25.82
N VAL A 292 -15.03 5.12 -26.17
CA VAL A 292 -16.25 4.72 -26.88
C VAL A 292 -17.09 3.92 -25.92
N SER A 293 -18.34 4.35 -25.71
CA SER A 293 -19.30 3.66 -24.85
C SER A 293 -20.46 3.09 -25.67
N LEU A 294 -20.91 1.91 -25.29
CA LEU A 294 -22.07 1.22 -25.84
C LEU A 294 -23.12 1.04 -24.75
N GLY A 295 -24.34 1.48 -25.01
CA GLY A 295 -25.42 1.56 -24.03
C GLY A 295 -25.59 2.98 -23.46
N SER A 296 -26.74 3.23 -22.86
CA SER A 296 -27.05 4.51 -22.23
C SER A 296 -26.82 4.42 -20.73
N PHE A 297 -26.00 5.33 -20.22
CA PHE A 297 -25.83 5.57 -18.78
C PHE A 297 -26.69 6.74 -18.30
N SER A 298 -27.48 7.36 -19.18
CA SER A 298 -28.42 8.41 -18.80
C SER A 298 -29.64 7.79 -18.11
N HIS A 299 -30.00 8.31 -16.95
CA HIS A 299 -31.19 7.91 -16.20
C HIS A 299 -31.81 9.10 -15.48
N SER A 300 -33.06 8.92 -15.06
CA SER A 300 -33.82 9.88 -14.26
C SER A 300 -34.08 9.38 -12.84
N TYR A 301 -33.38 8.31 -12.40
CA TYR A 301 -33.49 7.81 -11.03
C TYR A 301 -32.83 8.80 -10.06
N GLU A 302 -33.57 9.14 -9.00
CA GLU A 302 -33.12 10.05 -7.95
C GLU A 302 -32.05 9.40 -7.06
N HIS A 303 -32.26 8.15 -6.67
CA HIS A 303 -31.31 7.36 -5.88
C HIS A 303 -30.85 6.10 -6.61
N PHE A 304 -29.55 5.84 -6.59
CA PHE A 304 -28.96 4.66 -7.24
C PHE A 304 -27.57 4.31 -6.70
N HIS A 305 -27.23 3.02 -6.79
CA HIS A 305 -25.86 2.53 -6.64
C HIS A 305 -25.19 2.44 -8.01
N GLY A 306 -23.97 2.98 -8.10
CA GLY A 306 -23.17 2.97 -9.33
C GLY A 306 -21.87 2.22 -9.11
N ASP A 307 -21.71 1.09 -9.81
CA ASP A 307 -20.49 0.28 -9.77
C ASP A 307 -19.74 0.42 -11.10
N SER A 308 -18.41 0.37 -11.07
CA SER A 308 -17.62 0.33 -12.29
C SER A 308 -16.50 -0.70 -12.21
N VAL A 309 -16.43 -1.55 -13.23
CA VAL A 309 -15.37 -2.55 -13.37
C VAL A 309 -14.59 -2.24 -14.63
N GLN A 310 -13.26 -2.19 -14.50
CA GLN A 310 -12.35 -1.90 -15.61
C GLN A 310 -11.20 -2.91 -15.66
N TRP A 311 -10.93 -3.42 -16.86
CA TRP A 311 -9.79 -4.26 -17.16
C TRP A 311 -8.85 -3.54 -18.14
N GLN A 312 -7.54 -3.63 -17.87
CA GLN A 312 -6.49 -3.08 -18.74
C GLN A 312 -5.84 -4.21 -19.55
N GLY A 313 -5.68 -4.00 -20.86
CA GLY A 313 -4.98 -4.95 -21.73
C GLY A 313 -3.50 -5.08 -21.35
N ARG A 314 -3.00 -6.32 -21.28
CA ARG A 314 -1.64 -6.63 -20.83
C ARG A 314 -1.01 -7.71 -21.73
N LEU A 315 0.22 -7.48 -22.18
CA LEU A 315 1.03 -8.45 -22.94
C LEU A 315 2.28 -8.83 -22.12
N PHE A 316 2.71 -10.09 -22.22
CA PHE A 316 3.98 -10.58 -21.65
C PHE A 316 4.25 -10.20 -20.18
N GLY A 317 3.19 -10.08 -19.35
CA GLY A 317 3.34 -9.51 -18.02
C GLY A 317 3.44 -7.98 -18.13
N ASN A 318 4.58 -7.35 -17.89
CA ASN A 318 4.63 -5.92 -17.56
C ASN A 318 4.40 -4.92 -18.72
N PHE A 319 3.94 -5.38 -19.89
CA PHE A 319 3.58 -4.52 -21.01
C PHE A 319 2.09 -4.21 -21.00
N TYR A 320 1.72 -3.11 -20.36
CA TYR A 320 0.36 -2.58 -20.40
C TYR A 320 0.11 -1.91 -21.75
N LEU A 321 -1.03 -2.21 -22.35
CA LEU A 321 -1.48 -1.65 -23.62
C LEU A 321 -2.28 -0.37 -23.38
N PRO A 322 -2.38 0.54 -24.36
CA PRO A 322 -3.24 1.72 -24.29
C PRO A 322 -4.74 1.41 -24.32
N VAL A 323 -5.14 0.14 -24.22
CA VAL A 323 -6.52 -0.32 -24.36
C VAL A 323 -7.04 -0.80 -23.01
N SER A 324 -8.17 -0.26 -22.57
CA SER A 324 -8.95 -0.78 -21.44
C SER A 324 -10.41 -0.94 -21.81
N TRP A 325 -11.09 -1.88 -21.17
CA TRP A 325 -12.51 -2.11 -21.35
C TRP A 325 -13.17 -2.38 -20.02
N GLY A 326 -14.47 -2.14 -19.95
CA GLY A 326 -15.18 -2.26 -18.69
C GLY A 326 -16.67 -2.11 -18.84
N ALA A 327 -17.35 -2.24 -17.71
CA ALA A 327 -18.77 -1.99 -17.58
C ALA A 327 -19.00 -1.04 -16.41
N ARG A 328 -19.92 -0.09 -16.61
CA ARG A 328 -20.51 0.70 -15.53
C ARG A 328 -21.93 0.24 -15.34
N THR A 329 -22.31 -0.03 -14.10
CA THR A 329 -23.59 -0.60 -13.76
C THR A 329 -24.31 0.32 -12.80
N ILE A 330 -25.60 0.57 -13.06
CA ILE A 330 -26.48 1.31 -12.18
C ILE A 330 -27.57 0.38 -11.66
N ARG A 331 -27.75 0.38 -10.34
CA ARG A 331 -28.83 -0.29 -9.62
C ARG A 331 -29.64 0.76 -8.86
N PRO A 332 -30.78 1.21 -9.39
CA PRO A 332 -31.62 2.18 -8.73
C PRO A 332 -32.38 1.52 -7.57
N TYR A 333 -32.65 2.33 -6.55
CA TYR A 333 -33.38 1.91 -5.37
C TYR A 333 -34.35 3.01 -4.94
N GLU A 334 -35.37 2.62 -4.18
CA GLU A 334 -36.28 3.55 -3.51
C GLU A 334 -35.88 3.66 -2.04
N GLU A 335 -35.83 4.88 -1.53
CA GLU A 335 -35.68 5.17 -0.10
C GLU A 335 -37.06 5.39 0.50
N SER A 336 -37.36 4.70 1.59
CA SER A 336 -38.58 4.92 2.37
C SER A 336 -38.24 4.95 3.85
N GLU A 337 -38.87 5.90 4.55
CA GLU A 337 -38.71 6.02 5.99
C GLU A 337 -39.59 4.98 6.69
N LYS A 338 -38.97 4.11 7.49
CA LYS A 338 -39.65 3.12 8.33
C LYS A 338 -39.37 3.38 9.80
N ALA A 339 -40.36 3.14 10.65
CA ALA A 339 -40.20 3.18 12.09
C ALA A 339 -39.62 1.86 12.61
N TYR A 340 -38.68 1.96 13.55
CA TYR A 340 -38.26 0.81 14.33
C TYR A 340 -39.39 0.31 15.23
N SER A 341 -39.49 -1.00 15.38
CA SER A 341 -40.29 -1.60 16.44
C SER A 341 -39.65 -1.36 17.81
N ALA A 342 -40.46 -1.40 18.88
CA ALA A 342 -39.95 -1.26 20.24
C ALA A 342 -38.91 -2.34 20.61
N GLN A 343 -39.03 -3.53 20.00
CA GLN A 343 -38.07 -4.61 20.18
C GLN A 343 -36.73 -4.31 19.49
N GLU A 344 -36.76 -3.85 18.23
CA GLU A 344 -35.54 -3.48 17.48
C GLU A 344 -34.80 -2.32 18.14
N ILE A 345 -35.51 -1.31 18.67
CA ILE A 345 -34.89 -0.22 19.43
C ILE A 345 -34.14 -0.78 20.64
N ARG A 346 -34.79 -1.65 21.40
CA ARG A 346 -34.20 -2.26 22.59
C ARG A 346 -32.97 -3.09 22.23
N GLU A 347 -33.06 -3.92 21.20
CA GLU A 347 -31.97 -4.77 20.74
C GLU A 347 -30.77 -3.94 20.27
N ASN A 348 -30.99 -2.89 19.45
CA ASN A 348 -29.92 -2.02 18.96
C ASN A 348 -29.22 -1.26 20.09
N LEU A 349 -29.96 -0.61 20.98
CA LEU A 349 -29.37 0.13 22.11
C LEU A 349 -28.66 -0.81 23.09
N THR A 350 -29.21 -2.00 23.34
CA THR A 350 -28.56 -3.00 24.19
C THR A 350 -27.26 -3.51 23.55
N ALA A 351 -27.25 -3.74 22.22
CA ALA A 351 -26.05 -4.18 21.51
C ALA A 351 -24.95 -3.11 21.52
N ARG A 352 -25.29 -1.84 21.29
CA ARG A 352 -24.33 -0.73 21.38
C ARG A 352 -23.76 -0.57 22.78
N PHE A 353 -24.62 -0.62 23.80
CA PHE A 353 -24.20 -0.57 25.19
C PHE A 353 -23.31 -1.77 25.57
N SER A 354 -23.65 -2.98 25.11
CA SER A 354 -22.80 -4.16 25.31
C SER A 354 -21.42 -3.98 24.68
N GLY A 355 -21.35 -3.43 23.46
CA GLY A 355 -20.09 -3.12 22.79
C GLY A 355 -19.25 -2.10 23.57
N TYR A 356 -19.89 -1.06 24.11
CA TYR A 356 -19.24 -0.10 25.00
C TYR A 356 -18.64 -0.76 26.26
N CYS A 357 -19.40 -1.65 26.91
CA CYS A 357 -18.92 -2.41 28.07
C CYS A 357 -17.75 -3.35 27.72
N GLU A 358 -17.78 -4.01 26.56
CA GLU A 358 -16.66 -4.83 26.09
C GLU A 358 -15.39 -3.98 25.86
N ASP A 359 -15.53 -2.79 25.30
CA ASP A 359 -14.41 -1.87 25.06
C ASP A 359 -13.82 -1.32 26.37
N LEU A 360 -14.66 -1.10 27.40
CA LEU A 360 -14.19 -0.82 28.77
C LEU A 360 -13.39 -1.99 29.34
N GLY A 361 -13.89 -3.22 29.20
CA GLY A 361 -13.20 -4.42 29.66
C GLY A 361 -11.82 -4.61 29.01
N LYS A 362 -11.69 -4.32 27.70
CA LYS A 362 -10.40 -4.35 26.99
C LYS A 362 -9.40 -3.32 27.53
N LYS A 363 -9.87 -2.22 28.12
CA LYS A 363 -9.04 -1.18 28.77
C LYS A 363 -8.71 -1.50 30.22
N GLY A 364 -9.11 -2.67 30.73
CA GLY A 364 -8.88 -3.07 32.12
C GLY A 364 -9.84 -2.40 33.12
N VAL A 365 -10.98 -1.89 32.66
CA VAL A 365 -12.04 -1.32 33.51
C VAL A 365 -13.01 -2.43 33.90
N GLU A 366 -13.27 -2.59 35.20
CA GLU A 366 -14.23 -3.56 35.73
C GLU A 366 -15.54 -2.86 36.10
N ILE A 367 -16.69 -3.38 35.66
CA ILE A 367 -18.00 -2.80 35.94
C ILE A 367 -18.62 -3.49 37.15
N ILE A 368 -18.88 -2.74 38.22
CA ILE A 368 -19.48 -3.24 39.46
C ILE A 368 -21.01 -3.17 39.39
N GLU A 369 -21.53 -2.01 38.95
CA GLU A 369 -22.97 -1.73 38.94
C GLU A 369 -23.37 -1.01 37.65
N ASN A 370 -24.58 -1.29 37.20
CA ASN A 370 -25.13 -0.74 35.97
C ASN A 370 -26.60 -0.33 36.19
N ASP A 371 -26.89 0.97 36.12
CA ASP A 371 -28.24 1.53 36.15
C ASP A 371 -28.67 2.14 34.80
N VAL A 372 -28.07 1.71 33.68
CA VAL A 372 -28.44 2.18 32.35
C VAL A 372 -29.81 1.64 31.95
N LYS A 373 -30.73 2.56 31.65
CA LYS A 373 -32.10 2.28 31.23
C LYS A 373 -32.36 2.87 29.85
N ILE A 374 -33.29 2.24 29.14
CA ILE A 374 -33.72 2.70 27.82
C ILE A 374 -35.01 3.51 27.99
N TYR A 375 -35.00 4.72 27.46
CA TYR A 375 -36.11 5.66 27.43
C TYR A 375 -36.53 5.90 25.98
N THR A 376 -37.81 5.79 25.69
CA THR A 376 -38.35 6.06 24.36
C THR A 376 -39.06 7.40 24.37
N GLY A 377 -38.50 8.39 23.69
CA GLY A 377 -39.07 9.72 23.51
C GLY A 377 -39.99 9.82 22.29
N SER A 378 -40.36 11.06 21.91
CA SER A 378 -41.24 11.32 20.76
C SER A 378 -40.55 11.27 19.41
N HIS A 379 -39.22 11.48 19.37
CA HIS A 379 -38.42 11.54 18.13
C HIS A 379 -37.19 10.63 18.18
N THR A 380 -36.64 10.40 19.37
CA THR A 380 -35.48 9.54 19.61
C THR A 380 -35.73 8.57 20.75
N ALA A 381 -35.02 7.44 20.73
CA ALA A 381 -34.86 6.57 21.88
C ALA A 381 -33.43 6.71 22.41
N GLN A 382 -33.29 6.68 23.73
CA GLN A 382 -32.04 6.95 24.41
C GLN A 382 -31.75 5.87 25.44
N ALA A 383 -30.51 5.39 25.50
CA ALA A 383 -30.01 4.60 26.61
C ALA A 383 -29.20 5.52 27.52
N LYS A 384 -29.67 5.73 28.76
CA LYS A 384 -29.05 6.65 29.71
C LYS A 384 -28.98 6.05 31.11
N GLY A 385 -27.88 6.30 31.81
CA GLY A 385 -27.71 5.97 33.22
C GLY A 385 -26.27 6.15 33.66
N THR A 386 -25.93 5.54 34.79
CA THR A 386 -24.59 5.57 35.37
C THR A 386 -24.06 4.15 35.52
N LEU A 387 -22.74 4.02 35.35
CA LEU A 387 -21.97 2.82 35.60
C LEU A 387 -21.05 3.07 36.77
N THR A 388 -21.08 2.20 37.76
CA THR A 388 -20.07 2.19 38.82
C THR A 388 -18.96 1.26 38.39
N VAL A 389 -17.76 1.79 38.16
CA VAL A 389 -16.63 1.03 37.64
C VAL A 389 -15.40 1.12 38.54
N LEU A 390 -14.55 0.10 38.49
CA LEU A 390 -13.17 0.15 38.99
C LEU A 390 -12.24 0.39 37.82
N MET A 391 -11.42 1.42 37.91
CA MET A 391 -10.42 1.73 36.91
C MET A 391 -9.16 2.35 37.52
N PRO A 392 -8.01 2.28 36.82
CA PRO A 392 -6.84 3.06 37.18
C PRO A 392 -7.15 4.57 37.13
N ILE A 393 -6.76 5.31 38.16
CA ILE A 393 -7.07 6.75 38.30
C ILE A 393 -5.82 7.65 38.35
N GLY A 394 -4.62 7.07 38.39
CA GLY A 394 -3.38 7.83 38.52
C GLY A 394 -2.96 8.54 37.23
N GLU A 395 -2.76 9.85 37.30
CA GLU A 395 -2.18 10.68 36.25
C GLU A 395 -0.95 11.40 36.80
N GLU A 396 0.14 11.47 36.02
CA GLU A 396 1.35 12.17 36.44
C GLU A 396 1.21 13.69 36.34
N ALA A 397 1.58 14.40 37.40
CA ALA A 397 1.63 15.86 37.44
C ALA A 397 2.96 16.35 38.04
N PRO A 398 3.54 17.47 37.57
CA PRO A 398 4.76 18.02 38.15
C PRO A 398 4.54 18.46 39.59
N SER A 399 5.43 18.07 40.51
CA SER A 399 5.31 18.39 41.93
C SER A 399 5.47 19.89 42.20
N LYS A 400 4.66 20.42 43.13
CA LYS A 400 4.88 21.77 43.69
C LYS A 400 5.90 21.69 44.82
N LEU A 401 7.12 22.17 44.58
CA LEU A 401 8.21 22.12 45.56
C LEU A 401 7.85 22.85 46.86
N ILE A 402 7.96 22.15 47.99
CA ILE A 402 7.79 22.72 49.33
C ILE A 402 9.17 23.17 49.84
N GLU A 403 9.33 24.45 50.16
CA GLU A 403 10.55 24.97 50.80
C GLU A 403 10.52 24.72 52.32
N LEU A 404 11.66 24.32 52.90
CA LEU A 404 11.79 24.09 54.35
C LEU A 404 11.56 25.40 55.13
N PRO A 405 10.86 25.38 56.28
CA PRO A 405 10.83 26.54 57.17
C PRO A 405 12.25 26.81 57.69
N GLN A 406 12.79 28.00 57.40
CA GLN A 406 14.06 28.44 57.98
C GLN A 406 13.88 28.56 59.49
N ASN A 407 14.60 27.73 60.26
CA ASN A 407 14.69 27.91 61.70
C ASN A 407 15.44 29.23 61.97
N GLU A 408 14.75 30.24 62.50
CA GLU A 408 15.40 31.43 63.06
C GLU A 408 16.29 30.97 64.22
N GLN A 409 17.60 30.88 63.98
CA GLN A 409 18.58 30.74 65.05
C GLN A 409 18.53 32.00 65.91
N SER A 410 17.93 31.88 67.09
CA SER A 410 18.09 32.84 68.17
C SER A 410 19.58 32.89 68.56
N GLY A 411 20.21 34.04 68.33
CA GLY A 411 21.56 34.30 68.79
C GLY A 411 21.55 34.39 70.31
N GLU A 412 22.13 33.40 70.99
CA GLU A 412 22.60 33.57 72.36
C GLU A 412 23.85 34.46 72.32
N GLU A 413 23.69 35.71 72.80
CA GLU A 413 24.79 36.61 73.14
C GLU A 413 25.63 35.98 74.26
N ALA A 414 26.90 35.68 73.95
CA ALA A 414 27.89 35.34 74.95
C ALA A 414 28.30 36.60 75.73
N ASP A 415 27.73 36.78 76.92
CA ASP A 415 28.10 37.80 77.89
C ASP A 415 29.46 37.42 78.55
N GLY A 416 30.54 38.03 78.07
CA GLY A 416 31.89 37.87 78.59
C GLY A 416 32.10 38.73 79.83
N ASN A 417 31.83 38.17 81.01
CA ASN A 417 32.16 38.75 82.30
C ASN A 417 33.61 38.40 82.70
N ASP A 418 34.56 39.28 82.38
CA ASP A 418 35.94 39.22 82.88
C ASP A 418 36.04 39.86 84.28
N GLY A 419 36.12 39.00 85.30
CA GLY A 419 36.40 39.36 86.69
C GLY A 419 37.73 38.77 87.19
N SER A 420 38.81 39.52 87.02
CA SER A 420 40.05 39.61 87.83
C SER A 420 40.33 38.53 88.91
N SER A 421 41.52 37.91 88.87
CA SER A 421 42.46 37.92 90.02
C SER A 421 43.88 37.41 89.70
N ASN A 422 44.86 38.20 90.17
CA ASN A 422 46.31 38.01 90.39
C ASN A 422 47.31 38.06 89.23
#